data_AF-I0R5B2-F1
#
_entry.id   AF-I0R5B2-F1
#
_cell.length_a   1.000
_cell.length_b   1.000
_cell.length_c   1.000
_cell.angle_alpha   90.00
_cell.angle_beta   90.00
_cell.angle_gamma   90.00
#
_symmetry.space_group_name_H-M   'P 1'
#
loop_
_entity.id
_entity.type
_entity.pdbx_description
1 polymer ?
#
loop_
_entity_poly.entity_id
_entity_poly.type
_entity_poly.pdbx_seq_one_letter_code
_entity_poly.pdbx_strand_id
1 'polypeptide(L)'
;MKTDKNYKKGEMITVDITDFGENGEGIGKTDAFTWFIKDTVIGDKVIAKVMKTKKSYGYARLEKIVKESPDRVRAKCPVAR
;
A
#
# COMPACT_ATOMS: atom_id res chain seq x y z
N MET A 1 -11.73 -20.54 9.06
CA MET A 1 -10.30 -20.72 8.75
C MET A 1 -9.63 -19.35 8.87
N LYS A 2 -8.90 -19.10 9.97
CA LYS A 2 -8.08 -17.89 10.10
C LYS A 2 -6.69 -18.26 9.60
N THR A 3 -6.32 -17.77 8.44
CA THR A 3 -4.96 -17.94 7.92
C THR A 3 -4.10 -16.93 8.66
N ASP A 4 -3.45 -17.34 9.75
CA ASP A 4 -2.45 -16.54 10.46
C ASP A 4 -1.22 -16.36 9.56
N LYS A 5 -1.35 -15.47 8.58
CA LYS A 5 -0.30 -15.16 7.61
C LYS A 5 0.72 -14.26 8.28
N ASN A 6 1.85 -14.84 8.65
CA ASN A 6 2.95 -14.12 9.26
C ASN A 6 3.80 -13.43 8.18
N TYR A 7 3.45 -12.19 7.82
CA TYR A 7 4.19 -11.40 6.85
C TYR A 7 5.59 -11.06 7.34
N LYS A 8 6.61 -11.35 6.52
CA LYS A 8 8.02 -11.10 6.87
C LYS A 8 8.54 -9.82 6.23
N LYS A 9 9.47 -9.14 6.90
CA LYS A 9 10.18 -7.98 6.32
C LYS A 9 10.87 -8.40 5.02
N GLY A 10 10.66 -7.60 3.97
CA GLY A 10 11.22 -7.82 2.65
C GLY A 10 10.33 -8.62 1.71
N GLU A 11 9.24 -9.22 2.20
CA GLU A 11 8.25 -9.91 1.37
C GLU A 11 7.50 -8.92 0.47
N MET A 12 7.09 -9.39 -0.71
CA MET A 12 6.31 -8.60 -1.67
C MET A 12 4.83 -8.98 -1.56
N ILE A 13 3.98 -7.97 -1.39
CA ILE A 13 2.53 -8.12 -1.30
C ILE A 13 1.87 -7.37 -2.45
N THR A 14 0.76 -7.88 -2.95
CA THR A 14 -0.09 -7.16 -3.91
C THR A 14 -1.34 -6.68 -3.20
N VAL A 15 -1.64 -5.39 -3.31
CA VAL A 15 -2.70 -4.74 -2.54
C VAL A 15 -3.46 -3.75 -3.42
N ASP A 16 -4.78 -3.76 -3.32
CA ASP A 16 -5.65 -2.73 -3.87
C ASP A 16 -5.82 -1.62 -2.82
N ILE A 17 -5.59 -0.37 -3.22
CA ILE A 17 -5.66 0.81 -2.35
C ILE A 17 -7.08 1.33 -2.36
N THR A 18 -7.72 1.35 -1.19
CA THR A 18 -9.16 1.63 -1.07
C THR A 18 -9.47 2.87 -0.25
N ASP A 19 -8.51 3.36 0.54
CA ASP A 19 -8.72 4.51 1.42
C ASP A 19 -7.40 5.25 1.69
N PHE A 20 -7.45 6.37 2.42
CA PHE A 20 -6.29 7.12 2.89
C PHE A 20 -6.21 7.14 4.42
N GLY A 21 -4.98 7.11 4.94
CA GLY A 21 -4.67 7.41 6.32
C GLY A 21 -4.53 8.91 6.55
N GLU A 22 -4.47 9.31 7.82
CA GLU A 22 -4.42 10.73 8.23
C GLU A 22 -3.18 11.46 7.70
N ASN A 23 -2.07 10.76 7.41
CA ASN A 23 -0.85 11.38 6.89
C ASN A 23 -0.68 11.22 5.37
N GLY A 24 -1.76 10.85 4.66
CA GLY A 24 -1.76 10.70 3.21
C GLY A 24 -1.20 9.36 2.70
N GLU A 25 -0.94 8.39 3.56
CA GLU A 25 -0.66 7.02 3.12
C GLU A 25 -1.93 6.37 2.54
N GLY A 26 -1.77 5.59 1.48
CA GLY A 26 -2.84 4.72 1.02
C GLY A 26 -3.01 3.54 1.97
N ILE A 27 -4.27 3.20 2.21
CA ILE A 27 -4.70 2.06 2.98
C ILE A 27 -5.18 0.98 2.02
N GLY A 28 -4.60 -0.20 2.15
CA GLY A 28 -5.06 -1.38 1.46
C GLY A 28 -5.13 -2.57 2.41
N LYS A 29 -5.87 -3.61 2.03
CA LYS A 29 -6.10 -4.79 2.88
C LYS A 29 -5.74 -6.06 2.14
N THR A 30 -5.10 -6.98 2.85
CA THR A 30 -4.93 -8.38 2.43
C THR A 30 -5.55 -9.25 3.50
N ASP A 31 -6.61 -9.98 3.16
CA ASP A 31 -7.42 -10.74 4.12
C ASP A 31 -7.87 -9.84 5.28
N ALA A 32 -7.46 -10.15 6.52
CA ALA A 32 -7.76 -9.37 7.73
C ALA A 32 -6.64 -8.40 8.15
N PHE A 33 -5.64 -8.17 7.30
CA PHE A 33 -4.45 -7.38 7.63
C PHE A 33 -4.42 -6.05 6.87
N THR A 34 -4.22 -4.95 7.59
CA THR A 34 -4.21 -3.59 7.02
C THR A 34 -2.80 -3.15 6.67
N TRP A 35 -2.62 -2.60 5.48
CA TRP A 35 -1.35 -2.05 5.00
C TRP A 35 -1.42 -0.55 4.82
N PHE A 36 -0.41 0.12 5.34
CA PHE A 36 -0.16 1.55 5.14
C PHE A 36 0.99 1.69 4.14
N ILE A 37 0.71 2.30 2.99
CA ILE A 37 1.62 2.38 1.84
C ILE A 37 1.69 3.83 1.36
N LYS A 38 2.88 4.43 1.34
CA LYS A 38 3.07 5.79 0.81
C LYS A 38 3.08 5.79 -0.71
N ASP A 39 2.85 6.97 -1.30
CA ASP A 39 2.96 7.25 -2.74
C ASP A 39 1.90 6.51 -3.60
N THR A 40 0.77 6.17 -2.99
CA THR A 40 -0.35 5.47 -3.62
C THR A 40 -1.63 6.30 -3.57
N VAL A 41 -2.54 6.07 -4.51
CA VAL A 41 -3.84 6.73 -4.62
C VAL A 41 -4.94 5.68 -4.59
N ILE A 42 -6.12 6.03 -4.04
CA ILE A 42 -7.30 5.17 -4.06
C ILE A 42 -7.60 4.72 -5.51
N GLY A 43 -7.83 3.43 -5.70
CA GLY A 43 -8.01 2.81 -7.02
C GLY A 43 -6.72 2.24 -7.63
N ASP A 44 -5.55 2.51 -7.04
CA ASP A 44 -4.31 1.85 -7.44
C ASP A 44 -4.33 0.37 -7.05
N LYS A 45 -3.77 -0.46 -7.93
CA LYS A 45 -3.29 -1.80 -7.57
C LYS A 45 -1.78 -1.78 -7.54
N VAL A 46 -1.19 -2.13 -6.40
CA VAL A 46 0.26 -2.00 -6.20
C VAL A 46 0.91 -3.28 -5.73
N ILE A 47 2.17 -3.45 -6.09
CA ILE A 47 3.09 -4.36 -5.43
C ILE A 47 3.91 -3.53 -4.45
N ALA A 48 3.91 -3.94 -3.19
CA ALA A 48 4.60 -3.26 -2.11
C ALA A 48 5.49 -4.24 -1.33
N LYS A 49 6.62 -3.73 -0.82
CA LYS A 49 7.56 -4.49 0.01
C LYS A 49 7.27 -4.27 1.48
N VAL A 50 7.06 -5.35 2.22
CA VAL A 50 6.81 -5.31 3.66
C VAL A 50 8.02 -4.73 4.39
N MET A 51 7.81 -3.65 5.14
CA MET A 51 8.86 -2.96 5.89
C MET A 51 8.81 -3.31 7.38
N LYS A 52 7.61 -3.23 7.97
CA LYS A 52 7.38 -3.49 9.39
C LYS A 52 5.96 -4.01 9.59
N THR A 53 5.81 -5.08 10.36
CA THR A 53 4.52 -5.65 10.72
C THR A 53 4.28 -5.49 12.21
N LYS A 54 3.01 -5.32 12.57
CA LYS A 54 2.46 -5.35 13.93
C LYS A 54 1.34 -6.41 13.96
N LYS A 55 0.59 -6.50 15.06
CA LYS A 55 -0.40 -7.56 15.29
C LYS A 55 -1.48 -7.68 14.20
N SER A 56 -1.99 -6.57 13.70
CA SER A 56 -3.11 -6.55 12.73
C SER A 56 -2.89 -5.61 11.54
N TYR A 57 -1.73 -4.95 11.50
CA TYR A 57 -1.40 -4.01 10.44
C TYR A 57 0.10 -3.91 10.24
N GLY A 58 0.50 -3.35 9.11
CA GLY A 58 1.89 -3.18 8.77
C GLY A 58 2.10 -2.01 7.82
N TYR A 59 3.37 -1.63 7.69
CA TYR A 59 3.83 -0.64 6.75
C TYR A 59 4.54 -1.38 5.61
N ALA A 60 4.20 -1.02 4.40
CA ALA A 60 4.89 -1.49 3.21
C ALA A 60 5.31 -0.29 2.34
N ARG A 61 6.39 -0.47 1.59
CA ARG A 61 6.90 0.53 0.67
C ARG A 61 6.40 0.20 -0.72
N LEU A 62 5.89 1.18 -1.45
CA LEU A 62 5.54 1.01 -2.86
C LEU A 62 6.78 0.59 -3.67
N GLU A 63 6.67 -0.52 -4.39
CA GLU A 63 7.71 -0.99 -5.31
C GLU A 63 7.27 -0.83 -6.77
N LYS A 64 6.00 -1.13 -7.07
CA LYS A 64 5.45 -0.98 -8.41
C LYS A 64 3.95 -0.75 -8.39
N ILE A 65 3.46 0.13 -9.27
CA ILE A 65 2.03 0.25 -9.56
C ILE A 65 1.72 -0.71 -10.72
N VAL A 66 0.79 -1.64 -10.48
CA VAL A 66 0.31 -2.62 -11.47
C VAL A 66 -0.85 -2.05 -12.27
N LYS A 67 -1.73 -1.29 -11.61
CA LYS A 67 -2.83 -0.57 -12.22
C LYS A 67 -2.91 0.80 -11.58
N GLU A 68 -2.80 1.84 -12.40
CA GLU A 68 -2.95 3.22 -11.95
C GLU A 68 -4.44 3.55 -11.73
N SER A 69 -4.72 4.31 -10.68
CA SER A 69 -6.02 4.91 -10.44
C SER A 69 -6.38 5.91 -11.55
N PRO A 70 -7.66 5.98 -11.98
CA PRO A 70 -8.12 7.01 -12.90
C PRO A 70 -7.98 8.44 -12.33
N ASP A 71 -7.94 8.57 -11.00
CA ASP A 71 -7.85 9.85 -10.30
C ASP A 71 -6.38 10.32 -10.11
N ARG A 72 -5.40 9.53 -10.58
CA ARG A 72 -3.99 9.95 -10.54
C ARG A 72 -3.75 11.14 -11.44
N VAL A 73 -3.28 12.23 -10.84
CA VAL A 73 -2.79 13.41 -11.56
C VAL A 73 -1.27 13.45 -11.46
N ARG A 74 -0.60 13.62 -12.60
CA ARG A 74 0.85 13.88 -12.58
C ARG A 74 1.11 15.26 -11.97
N ALA A 75 2.00 15.31 -10.99
CA ALA A 75 2.43 16.56 -10.40
C ALA A 75 2.95 17.51 -11.48
N LYS A 76 2.45 18.75 -11.50
CA LYS A 76 2.86 19.77 -12.47
C LYS A 76 4.29 20.27 -12.23
N CYS A 77 4.74 20.21 -10.97
CA CYS A 77 6.08 20.62 -10.58
C CYS A 77 7.03 19.41 -10.67
N PRO A 78 8.14 19.50 -11.43
CA PRO A 78 9.07 18.38 -11.59
C PRO A 78 9.86 18.04 -10.31
N VAL A 79 9.81 18.90 -9.28
CA VAL A 79 10.50 18.72 -8.00
C VAL A 79 9.57 18.17 -6.90
N ALA A 80 8.25 18.22 -7.11
CA ALA A 80 7.30 17.66 -6.16
C ALA A 80 7.36 16.13 -6.22
N ARG A 81 7.72 15.52 -5.08
CA ARG A 81 7.80 14.08 -4.91
C ARG A 81 6.94 13.66 -3.73
#